data_AF-A0A2T0BKT0-F1
#
_entry.id   AF-A0A2T0BKT0-F1
#
_cell.length_a   1.000
_cell.length_b   1.000
_cell.length_c   1.000
_cell.angle_alpha   90.00
_cell.angle_beta   90.00
_cell.angle_gamma   90.00
#
_symmetry.space_group_name_H-M   'P 1'
#
loop_
_entity.id
_entity.type
_entity.pdbx_description
1 polymer ?
#
loop_
_entity_poly.entity_id
_entity_poly.type
_entity_poly.pdbx_seq_one_letter_code
_entity_poly.pdbx_strand_id
1 'polypeptide(L)'
;MLTIEEYIARRKKEDKLNEFDLDARTQNMKICVDYIFEYFNNYLNTTEADEKTVLHNEKLEKYRKQLREYEPEVREWVVGIYNEYGKQMHRYIGNIMKENELFFLYVTDSEFRNASYDCYSRLIKKFSFLKDQTEMLFLFIKDYHRVESEQRFGFGIPSISEEITDWVDKTWAKHQVNLLAFAYDWINSFYENEDIWPSTHRKKSQYTWRKYDYDYKQKSNLFNLDSLYRKMPKKSFVKGRKQELEILFMYYWLHDMEGDNDYWQEYLETVLPALKKE
;
A
#
# COMPACT_ATOMS: atom_id res chain seq x y z
N MET A 1 -25.92 -26.37 -12.68
CA MET A 1 -25.64 -27.26 -13.82
C MET A 1 -26.74 -28.31 -13.90
N LEU A 2 -27.23 -28.62 -15.10
CA LEU A 2 -28.11 -29.78 -15.31
C LEU A 2 -27.32 -31.06 -15.08
N THR A 3 -27.94 -32.12 -14.56
CA THR A 3 -27.32 -33.46 -14.62
C THR A 3 -27.28 -33.94 -16.08
N ILE A 4 -26.50 -34.99 -16.34
CA ILE A 4 -26.45 -35.58 -17.69
C ILE A 4 -27.84 -36.06 -18.15
N GLU A 5 -28.66 -36.60 -17.25
CA GLU A 5 -30.01 -37.04 -17.60
C GLU A 5 -30.91 -35.85 -17.95
N GLU A 6 -30.82 -34.76 -17.18
CA GLU A 6 -31.59 -33.54 -17.41
C GLU A 6 -31.14 -32.84 -18.72
N TYR A 7 -29.84 -32.84 -19.02
CA TYR A 7 -29.30 -32.30 -20.25
C TYR A 7 -29.78 -33.08 -21.48
N ILE A 8 -29.68 -34.41 -21.41
CA ILE A 8 -30.16 -35.30 -22.46
C ILE A 8 -31.67 -35.15 -22.65
N ALA A 9 -32.45 -35.05 -21.56
CA ALA A 9 -33.89 -34.84 -21.63
C ALA A 9 -34.24 -33.51 -22.32
N ARG A 10 -33.49 -32.43 -22.03
CA ARG A 10 -33.66 -31.13 -22.69
C ARG A 10 -33.34 -31.21 -24.19
N ARG A 11 -32.18 -31.76 -24.58
CA ARG A 11 -31.77 -31.89 -25.99
C ARG A 11 -32.72 -32.79 -26.77
N LYS A 12 -33.19 -33.90 -26.19
CA LYS A 12 -34.23 -34.76 -26.80
C LYS A 12 -35.52 -34.00 -27.12
N LYS A 13 -35.94 -33.09 -26.23
CA LYS A 13 -37.14 -32.26 -26.42
C LYS A 13 -36.93 -31.20 -27.51
N GLU A 14 -35.77 -30.56 -27.53
CA GLU A 14 -35.38 -29.56 -28.54
C GLU A 14 -35.30 -30.18 -29.94
N ASP A 15 -34.64 -31.33 -30.05
CA ASP A 15 -34.41 -32.01 -31.33
C ASP A 15 -35.56 -32.95 -31.72
N LYS A 16 -36.62 -33.03 -30.88
CA LYS A 16 -37.80 -33.88 -31.05
C LYS A 16 -37.46 -35.34 -31.36
N LEU A 17 -36.46 -35.88 -30.65
CA LEU A 17 -35.97 -37.23 -30.87
C LEU A 17 -37.00 -38.28 -30.42
N ASN A 18 -37.41 -39.17 -31.32
CA ASN A 18 -38.23 -40.33 -30.99
C ASN A 18 -37.36 -41.59 -30.86
N GLU A 19 -36.94 -41.90 -29.63
CA GLU A 19 -36.05 -43.04 -29.33
C GLU A 19 -36.70 -44.42 -29.51
N PHE A 20 -38.02 -44.47 -29.67
CA PHE A 20 -38.78 -45.71 -29.85
C PHE A 20 -39.01 -46.07 -31.32
N ASP A 21 -38.50 -45.25 -32.25
CA ASP A 21 -38.51 -45.56 -33.68
C ASP A 21 -37.47 -46.66 -34.00
N LEU A 22 -37.98 -47.85 -34.34
CA LEU A 22 -37.16 -49.03 -34.62
C LEU A 22 -36.42 -48.93 -35.97
N ASP A 23 -36.96 -48.19 -36.94
CA ASP A 23 -36.35 -48.01 -38.26
C ASP A 23 -35.18 -47.01 -38.18
N ALA A 24 -35.25 -46.06 -37.25
CA ALA A 24 -34.20 -45.07 -37.00
C ALA A 24 -33.17 -45.46 -35.91
N ARG A 25 -33.23 -46.70 -35.38
CA ARG A 25 -32.48 -47.15 -34.20
C ARG A 25 -30.98 -46.79 -34.22
N THR A 26 -30.29 -47.03 -35.33
CA THR A 26 -28.85 -46.77 -35.46
C THR A 26 -28.53 -45.27 -35.41
N GLN A 27 -29.39 -44.44 -35.99
CA GLN A 27 -29.25 -42.99 -36.00
C GLN A 27 -29.57 -42.40 -34.62
N ASN A 28 -30.64 -42.89 -33.97
CA ASN A 28 -31.00 -42.51 -32.61
C ASN A 28 -29.88 -42.83 -31.62
N MET A 29 -29.25 -44.01 -31.75
CA MET A 29 -28.11 -44.38 -30.91
C MET A 29 -26.94 -43.41 -31.07
N LYS A 30 -26.61 -43.02 -32.31
CA LYS A 30 -25.54 -42.06 -32.58
C LYS A 30 -25.84 -40.68 -31.96
N ILE A 31 -27.06 -40.19 -32.15
CA ILE A 31 -27.51 -38.89 -31.61
C ILE A 31 -27.42 -38.88 -30.07
N CYS A 32 -27.85 -39.95 -29.40
CA CYS A 32 -27.74 -40.05 -27.95
C CYS A 32 -26.27 -40.06 -27.46
N VAL A 33 -25.38 -40.74 -28.18
CA VAL A 33 -23.93 -40.73 -27.88
C VAL A 33 -23.34 -39.33 -28.10
N ASP A 34 -23.75 -38.63 -29.17
CA ASP A 34 -23.32 -37.27 -29.45
C ASP A 34 -23.73 -36.30 -28.32
N TYR A 35 -24.93 -36.44 -27.75
CA TYR A 35 -25.34 -35.64 -26.58
C TYR A 35 -24.47 -35.88 -25.35
N ILE A 36 -24.03 -37.13 -25.13
CA ILE A 36 -23.12 -37.46 -24.02
C ILE A 36 -21.76 -36.78 -24.26
N PHE A 37 -21.23 -36.88 -25.48
CA PHE A 37 -19.98 -36.21 -25.84
C PHE A 37 -20.10 -34.69 -25.71
N GLU A 38 -21.19 -34.09 -26.17
CA GLU A 38 -21.44 -32.66 -26.06
C GLU A 38 -21.55 -32.21 -24.60
N TYR A 39 -22.21 -32.99 -23.74
CA TYR A 39 -22.32 -32.71 -22.32
C TYR A 39 -20.96 -32.64 -21.63
N PHE A 40 -20.10 -33.66 -21.81
CA PHE A 40 -18.79 -33.70 -21.17
C PHE A 40 -17.77 -32.75 -21.81
N ASN A 41 -17.74 -32.66 -23.14
CA ASN A 41 -16.70 -31.92 -23.84
C ASN A 41 -17.01 -30.44 -24.03
N ASN A 42 -18.29 -30.08 -24.08
CA ASN A 42 -18.70 -28.69 -24.33
C ASN A 42 -19.45 -28.15 -23.11
N TYR A 43 -20.56 -28.76 -22.68
CA TYR A 43 -21.38 -28.17 -21.61
C TYR A 43 -20.62 -28.04 -20.29
N LEU A 44 -19.94 -29.11 -19.82
CA LEU A 44 -19.13 -29.06 -18.60
C LEU A 44 -17.85 -28.22 -18.77
N ASN A 45 -17.12 -28.39 -19.87
CA ASN A 45 -15.86 -27.67 -20.11
C ASN A 45 -16.05 -26.17 -20.35
N THR A 46 -17.09 -25.75 -21.07
CA THR A 46 -17.35 -24.32 -21.33
C THR A 46 -17.78 -23.64 -20.04
N THR A 47 -18.58 -24.30 -19.20
CA THR A 47 -19.00 -23.75 -17.90
C THR A 47 -17.82 -23.58 -16.95
N GLU A 48 -16.89 -24.53 -16.85
CA GLU A 48 -15.68 -24.35 -16.03
C GLU A 48 -14.74 -23.25 -16.58
N ALA A 49 -14.60 -23.14 -17.89
CA ALA A 49 -13.79 -22.09 -18.52
C ALA A 49 -14.43 -20.70 -18.35
N ASP A 50 -15.75 -20.61 -18.46
CA ASP A 50 -16.54 -19.40 -18.25
C ASP A 50 -16.50 -18.99 -16.76
N GLU A 51 -16.67 -19.92 -15.83
CA GLU A 51 -16.53 -19.68 -14.39
C GLU A 51 -15.12 -19.23 -14.03
N LYS A 52 -14.07 -19.85 -14.59
CA LYS A 52 -12.68 -19.39 -14.42
C LYS A 52 -12.49 -17.98 -14.96
N THR A 53 -13.10 -17.65 -16.10
CA THR A 53 -13.03 -16.31 -16.71
C THR A 53 -13.78 -15.27 -15.88
N VAL A 54 -14.96 -15.60 -15.36
CA VAL A 54 -15.74 -14.74 -14.46
C VAL A 54 -14.97 -14.50 -13.15
N LEU A 55 -14.48 -15.55 -12.49
CA LEU A 55 -13.70 -15.44 -11.26
C LEU A 55 -12.40 -14.65 -11.46
N HIS A 56 -11.75 -14.80 -12.61
CA HIS A 56 -10.57 -14.02 -12.98
C HIS A 56 -10.91 -12.54 -13.15
N ASN A 57 -11.98 -12.22 -13.88
CA ASN A 57 -12.46 -10.85 -14.04
C ASN A 57 -12.87 -10.21 -12.71
N GLU A 58 -13.57 -10.94 -11.84
CA GLU A 58 -13.93 -10.46 -10.50
C GLU A 58 -12.69 -10.13 -9.65
N LYS A 59 -11.67 -10.99 -9.68
CA LYS A 59 -10.40 -10.73 -8.98
C LYS A 59 -9.69 -9.50 -9.54
N LEU A 60 -9.72 -9.32 -10.87
CA LEU A 60 -9.12 -8.18 -11.54
C LEU A 60 -9.82 -6.87 -11.16
N GLU A 61 -11.16 -6.84 -11.18
CA GLU A 61 -11.94 -5.67 -10.75
C GLU A 61 -11.75 -5.37 -9.26
N LYS A 62 -11.72 -6.41 -8.42
CA LYS A 62 -11.43 -6.23 -6.99
C LYS A 62 -10.06 -5.59 -6.78
N TYR A 63 -9.07 -6.00 -7.58
CA TYR A 63 -7.74 -5.43 -7.50
C TYR A 63 -7.70 -3.99 -8.03
N ARG A 64 -8.34 -3.70 -9.16
CA ARG A 64 -8.48 -2.33 -9.70
C ARG A 64 -9.14 -1.39 -8.68
N LYS A 65 -10.18 -1.84 -7.97
CA LYS A 65 -10.87 -1.06 -6.92
C LYS A 65 -9.98 -0.71 -5.73
N GLN A 66 -9.00 -1.54 -5.38
CA GLN A 66 -8.03 -1.22 -4.31
C GLN A 66 -7.12 -0.03 -4.69
N LEU A 67 -7.00 0.23 -5.99
CA LEU A 67 -6.11 1.24 -6.55
C LEU A 67 -6.89 2.44 -7.10
N ARG A 68 -8.14 2.64 -6.64
CA ARG A 68 -9.03 3.67 -7.18
C ARG A 68 -8.50 5.11 -7.05
N GLU A 69 -7.71 5.36 -6.00
CA GLU A 69 -7.12 6.68 -5.69
C GLU A 69 -5.92 7.00 -6.59
N TYR A 70 -5.37 6.01 -7.30
CA TYR A 70 -4.26 6.19 -8.23
C TYR A 70 -4.75 6.71 -9.56
N GLU A 71 -3.87 7.42 -10.26
CA GLU A 71 -4.07 7.90 -11.62
C GLU A 71 -4.44 6.74 -12.55
N PRO A 72 -5.41 6.92 -13.48
CA PRO A 72 -5.91 5.83 -14.32
C PRO A 72 -4.81 5.09 -15.08
N GLU A 73 -3.83 5.80 -15.63
CA GLU A 73 -2.72 5.20 -16.38
C GLU A 73 -1.84 4.30 -15.49
N VAL A 74 -1.47 4.81 -14.31
CA VAL A 74 -0.67 4.07 -13.31
C VAL A 74 -1.44 2.85 -12.81
N ARG A 75 -2.74 3.01 -12.55
CA ARG A 75 -3.63 1.93 -12.11
C ARG A 75 -3.73 0.83 -13.17
N GLU A 76 -4.04 1.18 -14.42
CA GLU A 76 -4.20 0.17 -15.47
C GLU A 76 -2.87 -0.53 -15.78
N TRP A 77 -1.73 0.13 -15.62
CA TRP A 77 -0.43 -0.51 -15.73
C TRP A 77 -0.22 -1.62 -14.69
N VAL A 78 -0.43 -1.34 -13.39
CA VAL A 78 -0.27 -2.38 -12.36
C VAL A 78 -1.36 -3.45 -12.42
N VAL A 79 -2.57 -3.11 -12.88
CA VAL A 79 -3.67 -4.07 -13.13
C VAL A 79 -3.32 -4.98 -14.30
N GLY A 80 -2.73 -4.45 -15.37
CA GLY A 80 -2.20 -5.21 -16.50
C GLY A 80 -1.12 -6.20 -16.08
N ILE A 81 -0.16 -5.77 -15.26
CA ILE A 81 0.87 -6.66 -14.70
C ILE A 81 0.22 -7.79 -13.87
N TYR A 82 -0.80 -7.49 -13.08
CA TYR A 82 -1.50 -8.51 -12.31
C TYR A 82 -2.29 -9.46 -13.20
N ASN A 83 -2.94 -8.96 -14.25
CA ASN A 83 -3.67 -9.77 -15.21
C ASN A 83 -2.76 -10.78 -15.93
N GLU A 84 -1.58 -10.33 -16.36
CA GLU A 84 -0.65 -11.12 -17.18
C GLU A 84 0.25 -12.04 -16.33
N TYR A 85 0.75 -11.54 -15.19
CA TYR A 85 1.77 -12.25 -14.39
C TYR A 85 1.26 -12.71 -13.02
N GLY A 86 0.03 -12.37 -12.64
CA GLY A 86 -0.52 -12.66 -11.31
C GLY A 86 0.21 -11.92 -10.18
N LYS A 87 0.96 -10.85 -10.48
CA LYS A 87 1.79 -10.12 -9.51
C LYS A 87 1.16 -8.78 -9.15
N GLN A 88 0.92 -8.59 -7.86
CA GLN A 88 0.42 -7.32 -7.30
C GLN A 88 1.58 -6.33 -7.12
N MET A 89 2.01 -5.72 -8.23
CA MET A 89 3.23 -4.90 -8.25
C MET A 89 3.20 -3.73 -7.26
N HIS A 90 2.02 -3.14 -7.01
CA HIS A 90 1.84 -2.07 -6.02
C HIS A 90 2.39 -2.44 -4.63
N ARG A 91 2.26 -3.70 -4.18
CA ARG A 91 2.77 -4.15 -2.87
C ARG A 91 4.28 -4.23 -2.85
N TYR A 92 4.88 -4.74 -3.93
CA TYR A 92 6.33 -4.87 -4.03
C TYR A 92 6.97 -3.49 -4.05
N ILE A 93 6.44 -2.56 -4.86
CA ILE A 93 6.96 -1.19 -4.91
C ILE A 93 6.71 -0.48 -3.58
N GLY A 94 5.50 -0.56 -3.02
CA GLY A 94 5.16 0.07 -1.74
C GLY A 94 6.06 -0.40 -0.59
N ASN A 95 6.36 -1.70 -0.50
CA ASN A 95 7.27 -2.23 0.52
C ASN A 95 8.69 -1.67 0.38
N ILE A 96 9.19 -1.51 -0.86
CA ILE A 96 10.50 -0.89 -1.11
C ILE A 96 10.48 0.59 -0.70
N MET A 97 9.40 1.32 -1.00
CA MET A 97 9.28 2.74 -0.65
C MET A 97 9.22 2.96 0.86
N LYS A 98 8.58 2.06 1.61
CA LYS A 98 8.51 2.10 3.09
C LYS A 98 9.87 1.96 3.78
N GLU A 99 10.86 1.36 3.12
CA GLU A 99 12.22 1.27 3.66
C GLU A 99 12.97 2.62 3.56
N ASN A 100 12.46 3.59 2.79
CA ASN A 100 13.07 4.89 2.63
C ASN A 100 12.51 5.89 3.66
N GLU A 101 13.28 6.09 4.73
CA GLU A 101 12.95 6.98 5.86
C GLU A 101 12.55 8.41 5.44
N LEU A 102 13.04 8.89 4.30
CA LEU A 102 12.86 10.28 3.85
C LEU A 102 11.86 10.42 2.70
N PHE A 103 11.18 9.33 2.31
CA PHE A 103 10.33 9.29 1.11
C PHE A 103 9.25 10.38 1.12
N PHE A 104 8.57 10.57 2.26
CA PHE A 104 7.51 11.57 2.38
C PHE A 104 8.01 13.03 2.24
N LEU A 105 9.32 13.27 2.34
CA LEU A 105 9.90 14.60 2.15
C LEU A 105 10.26 14.92 0.70
N TYR A 106 10.01 14.01 -0.25
CA TYR A 106 10.35 14.20 -1.67
C TYR A 106 9.48 15.27 -2.30
N VAL A 107 10.07 16.04 -3.23
CA VAL A 107 9.40 17.16 -3.91
C VAL A 107 9.73 17.17 -5.41
N THR A 108 10.98 16.89 -5.76
CA THR A 108 11.46 17.07 -7.13
C THR A 108 11.40 15.77 -7.91
N ASP A 109 11.16 15.87 -9.22
CA ASP A 109 11.20 14.71 -10.10
C ASP A 109 12.53 13.95 -10.02
N SER A 110 13.65 14.64 -9.80
CA SER A 110 14.95 13.98 -9.62
C SER A 110 14.98 13.04 -8.42
N GLU A 111 14.32 13.37 -7.31
CA GLU A 111 14.25 12.51 -6.12
C GLU A 111 13.44 11.25 -6.42
N PHE A 112 12.29 11.41 -7.07
CA PHE A 112 11.45 10.29 -7.49
C PHE A 112 12.13 9.42 -8.56
N ARG A 113 12.91 10.01 -9.48
CA ARG A 113 13.71 9.27 -10.46
C ARG A 113 14.80 8.44 -9.80
N ASN A 114 15.50 8.99 -8.82
CA ASN A 114 16.51 8.23 -8.09
C ASN A 114 15.87 7.05 -7.35
N ALA A 115 14.76 7.27 -6.64
CA ALA A 115 14.03 6.18 -6.00
C ALA A 115 13.49 5.14 -7.00
N SER A 116 13.10 5.55 -8.21
CA SER A 116 12.64 4.61 -9.23
C SER A 116 13.77 3.74 -9.77
N TYR A 117 14.99 4.27 -9.94
CA TYR A 117 16.15 3.49 -10.31
C TYR A 117 16.58 2.50 -9.22
N ASP A 118 16.59 2.94 -7.96
CA ASP A 118 16.89 2.07 -6.82
C ASP A 118 15.85 0.93 -6.72
N CYS A 119 14.57 1.27 -6.83
CA CYS A 119 13.47 0.30 -6.87
C CYS A 119 13.61 -0.69 -8.03
N TYR A 120 13.88 -0.18 -9.25
CA TYR A 120 14.09 -1.00 -10.43
C TYR A 120 15.22 -2.01 -10.24
N SER A 121 16.36 -1.57 -9.69
CA SER A 121 17.53 -2.43 -9.47
C SER A 121 17.22 -3.64 -8.57
N ARG A 122 16.30 -3.45 -7.61
CA ARG A 122 15.83 -4.49 -6.68
C ARG A 122 14.81 -5.43 -7.32
N LEU A 123 13.94 -4.91 -8.19
CA LEU A 123 12.84 -5.67 -8.77
C LEU A 123 13.23 -6.43 -10.04
N ILE A 124 14.08 -5.87 -10.91
CA ILE A 124 14.34 -6.40 -12.26
C ILE A 124 14.89 -7.83 -12.26
N LYS A 125 15.68 -8.20 -11.23
CA LYS A 125 16.21 -9.56 -11.08
C LYS A 125 15.11 -10.62 -10.93
N LYS A 126 13.99 -10.24 -10.30
CA LYS A 126 12.86 -11.14 -10.02
C LYS A 126 11.72 -10.96 -11.03
N PHE A 127 11.60 -9.78 -11.63
CA PHE A 127 10.50 -9.38 -12.49
C PHE A 127 11.06 -8.79 -13.79
N SER A 128 11.52 -9.66 -14.68
CA SER A 128 12.13 -9.28 -15.97
C SER A 128 11.18 -8.51 -16.88
N PHE A 129 9.87 -8.69 -16.73
CA PHE A 129 8.84 -7.95 -17.47
C PHE A 129 8.80 -6.45 -17.15
N LEU A 130 9.52 -5.99 -16.12
CA LEU A 130 9.71 -4.55 -15.85
C LEU A 130 10.75 -3.91 -16.77
N LYS A 131 11.45 -4.69 -17.60
CA LYS A 131 12.38 -4.15 -18.58
C LYS A 131 11.63 -3.16 -19.49
N ASP A 132 12.26 -2.01 -19.72
CA ASP A 132 11.71 -0.90 -20.51
C ASP A 132 10.43 -0.25 -19.92
N GLN A 133 10.07 -0.57 -18.67
CA GLN A 133 8.93 0.00 -17.93
C GLN A 133 9.36 1.02 -16.85
N THR A 134 10.56 1.58 -16.94
CA THR A 134 11.12 2.48 -15.93
C THR A 134 10.34 3.79 -15.78
N GLU A 135 9.70 4.25 -16.85
CA GLU A 135 8.83 5.43 -16.82
C GLU A 135 7.57 5.17 -15.99
N MET A 136 6.90 4.05 -16.24
CA MET A 136 5.71 3.66 -15.47
C MET A 136 6.04 3.42 -14.00
N LEU A 137 7.21 2.86 -13.70
CA LEU A 137 7.67 2.71 -12.32
C LEU A 137 7.89 4.07 -11.63
N PHE A 138 8.48 5.04 -12.33
CA PHE A 138 8.64 6.40 -11.84
C PHE A 138 7.28 7.06 -11.57
N LEU A 139 6.35 6.99 -12.53
CA LEU A 139 4.99 7.54 -12.38
C LEU A 139 4.26 6.89 -11.21
N PHE A 140 4.37 5.56 -11.07
CA PHE A 140 3.79 4.85 -9.94
C PHE A 140 4.36 5.31 -8.61
N ILE A 141 5.69 5.47 -8.48
CA ILE A 141 6.31 5.89 -7.22
C ILE A 141 5.88 7.32 -6.84
N LYS A 142 5.80 8.21 -7.82
CA LYS A 142 5.32 9.58 -7.60
C LYS A 142 3.85 9.62 -7.17
N ASP A 143 3.02 8.80 -7.82
CA ASP A 143 1.59 8.71 -7.48
C ASP A 143 1.36 7.97 -6.14
N TYR A 144 2.18 6.96 -5.83
CA TYR A 144 2.22 6.29 -4.53
C TYR A 144 2.51 7.29 -3.39
N HIS A 145 3.50 8.16 -3.58
CA HIS A 145 3.81 9.24 -2.63
C HIS A 145 2.60 10.14 -2.40
N ARG A 146 1.92 10.56 -3.47
CA ARG A 146 0.70 11.38 -3.39
C ARG A 146 -0.41 10.68 -2.64
N VAL A 147 -0.79 9.46 -3.06
CA VAL A 147 -1.90 8.69 -2.47
C VAL A 147 -1.67 8.43 -0.98
N GLU A 148 -0.48 7.96 -0.60
CA GLU A 148 -0.15 7.69 0.81
C GLU A 148 -0.10 8.99 1.64
N SER A 149 0.39 10.09 1.05
CA SER A 149 0.39 11.40 1.72
C SER A 149 -1.03 11.92 1.96
N GLU A 150 -1.93 11.80 0.99
CA GLU A 150 -3.33 12.24 1.11
C GLU A 150 -4.13 11.38 2.09
N GLN A 151 -4.00 10.06 2.02
CA GLN A 151 -4.73 9.14 2.90
C GLN A 151 -4.46 9.41 4.38
N ARG A 152 -3.21 9.77 4.73
CA ARG A 152 -2.84 10.09 6.11
C ARG A 152 -3.36 11.44 6.59
N PHE A 153 -3.65 12.36 5.68
CA PHE A 153 -4.29 13.63 6.00
C PHE A 153 -5.80 13.46 6.26
N GLY A 154 -6.41 12.39 5.74
CA GLY A 154 -7.84 12.11 5.87
C GLY A 154 -8.32 11.85 7.31
N PHE A 155 -7.42 11.53 8.24
CA PHE A 155 -7.75 11.31 9.66
C PHE A 155 -7.81 12.61 10.49
N GLY A 156 -7.56 13.76 9.85
CA GLY A 156 -7.53 15.07 10.49
C GLY A 156 -6.13 15.45 10.97
N ILE A 157 -5.79 16.74 10.84
CA ILE A 157 -4.55 17.30 11.34
C ILE A 157 -4.68 17.48 12.86
N PRO A 158 -3.75 16.95 13.67
CA PRO A 158 -3.74 17.27 15.08
C PRO A 158 -3.43 18.76 15.28
N SER A 159 -4.31 19.45 15.99
CA SER A 159 -4.06 20.84 16.39
C SER A 159 -3.08 20.85 17.56
N ILE A 160 -1.79 21.07 17.26
CA ILE A 160 -0.71 21.11 18.26
C ILE A 160 -0.54 22.53 18.80
N SER A 161 -0.24 23.47 17.91
CA SER A 161 -0.18 24.90 18.18
C SER A 161 -0.36 25.65 16.86
N GLU A 162 -0.76 26.92 16.92
CA GLU A 162 -0.97 27.73 15.71
C GLU A 162 0.27 27.75 14.80
N GLU A 163 1.46 27.88 15.37
CA GLU A 163 2.73 27.91 14.62
C GLU A 163 3.01 26.58 13.91
N ILE A 164 2.84 25.45 14.60
CA ILE A 164 3.09 24.12 14.03
C ILE A 164 2.05 23.80 12.95
N THR A 165 0.78 24.09 13.22
CA THR A 165 -0.32 23.87 12.27
C THR A 165 -0.10 24.69 11.01
N ASP A 166 0.22 25.99 11.13
CA ASP A 166 0.50 26.87 10.01
C ASP A 166 1.72 26.40 9.18
N TRP A 167 2.78 25.93 9.85
CA TRP A 167 3.94 25.35 9.17
C TRP A 167 3.59 24.10 8.37
N VAL A 168 2.82 23.17 8.95
CA VAL A 168 2.36 21.95 8.27
C VAL A 168 1.49 22.29 7.07
N ASP A 169 0.48 23.16 7.26
CA ASP A 169 -0.45 23.56 6.20
C ASP A 169 0.26 24.28 5.05
N LYS A 170 1.15 25.22 5.35
CA LYS A 170 1.94 25.92 4.32
C LYS A 170 2.87 24.98 3.58
N THR A 171 3.45 24.00 4.27
CA THR A 171 4.33 23.01 3.63
C THR A 171 3.54 22.13 2.67
N TRP A 172 2.37 21.66 3.07
CA TRP A 172 1.46 20.92 2.19
C TRP A 172 1.02 21.77 1.00
N ALA A 173 0.47 22.96 1.24
CA ALA A 173 -0.06 23.82 0.19
C ALA A 173 1.00 24.20 -0.87
N LYS A 174 2.24 24.43 -0.45
CA LYS A 174 3.32 24.87 -1.34
C LYS A 174 4.09 23.74 -2.00
N HIS A 175 4.32 22.64 -1.27
CA HIS A 175 5.26 21.59 -1.70
C HIS A 175 4.61 20.22 -1.89
N GLN A 176 3.34 20.05 -1.53
CA GLN A 176 2.64 18.75 -1.48
C GLN A 176 3.41 17.72 -0.64
N VAL A 177 4.08 18.20 0.41
CA VAL A 177 4.85 17.38 1.36
C VAL A 177 4.03 17.22 2.63
N ASN A 178 3.75 15.98 3.00
CA ASN A 178 3.05 15.67 4.23
C ASN A 178 4.06 15.40 5.37
N LEU A 179 4.30 16.43 6.18
CA LEU A 179 5.19 16.36 7.34
C LEU A 179 4.67 15.43 8.45
N LEU A 180 3.34 15.28 8.56
CA LEU A 180 2.70 14.38 9.51
C LEU A 180 2.88 12.92 9.09
N ALA A 181 2.72 12.63 7.80
CA ALA A 181 2.99 11.30 7.25
C ALA A 181 4.45 10.91 7.48
N PHE A 182 5.39 11.83 7.23
CA PHE A 182 6.80 11.64 7.54
C PHE A 182 7.05 11.37 9.03
N ALA A 183 6.49 12.19 9.91
CA ALA A 183 6.67 12.05 11.35
C ALA A 183 6.14 10.72 11.89
N TYR A 184 4.94 10.33 11.46
CA TYR A 184 4.39 9.02 11.81
C TYR A 184 5.26 7.87 11.31
N ASP A 185 5.71 7.90 10.05
CA ASP A 185 6.53 6.81 9.50
C ASP A 185 7.87 6.67 10.24
N TRP A 186 8.50 7.81 10.54
CA TRP A 186 9.71 7.81 11.35
C TRP A 186 9.46 7.20 12.73
N ILE A 187 8.39 7.63 13.42
CA ILE A 187 8.11 7.17 14.77
C ILE A 187 7.70 5.69 14.81
N ASN A 188 6.90 5.22 13.86
CA ASN A 188 6.55 3.80 13.76
C ASN A 188 7.81 2.95 13.52
N SER A 189 8.66 3.35 12.57
CA SER A 189 9.93 2.66 12.32
C SER A 189 10.86 2.72 13.55
N PHE A 190 10.93 3.86 14.23
CA PHE A 190 11.74 4.04 15.42
C PHE A 190 11.25 3.16 16.57
N TYR A 191 9.94 3.06 16.80
CA TYR A 191 9.33 2.25 17.84
C TYR A 191 9.54 0.74 17.63
N GLU A 192 9.49 0.27 16.38
CA GLU A 192 9.69 -1.13 16.02
C GLU A 192 11.17 -1.57 16.13
N ASN A 193 12.12 -0.63 16.12
CA ASN A 193 13.55 -0.89 16.07
C ASN A 193 14.29 -0.45 17.34
N GLU A 194 14.24 -1.26 18.40
CA GLU A 194 14.93 -0.96 19.67
C GLU A 194 16.45 -0.77 19.51
N ASP A 195 17.06 -1.42 18.51
CA ASP A 195 18.50 -1.38 18.26
C ASP A 195 19.02 0.00 17.89
N ILE A 196 18.16 0.87 17.33
CA ILE A 196 18.59 2.24 17.00
C ILE A 196 18.48 3.18 18.20
N TRP A 197 17.76 2.83 19.27
CA TRP A 197 17.59 3.74 20.41
C TRP A 197 18.92 4.05 21.11
N PRO A 198 19.23 5.31 21.47
CA PRO A 198 20.41 5.62 22.27
C PRO A 198 20.43 4.84 23.58
N SER A 199 21.61 4.36 24.01
CA SER A 199 21.74 3.68 25.31
C SER A 199 21.28 4.56 26.49
N THR A 200 21.44 5.88 26.37
CA THR A 200 20.99 6.88 27.36
C THR A 200 19.47 7.03 27.44
N HIS A 201 18.74 6.53 26.44
CA HIS A 201 17.29 6.61 26.34
C HIS A 201 16.63 5.22 26.46
N ARG A 202 17.37 4.18 26.83
CA ARG A 202 16.82 2.84 27.05
C ARG A 202 16.57 2.61 28.54
N LYS A 203 15.34 2.29 28.90
CA LYS A 203 14.96 1.79 30.23
C LYS A 203 14.64 0.31 30.12
N LYS A 204 14.94 -0.47 31.15
CA LYS A 204 14.58 -1.90 31.15
C LYS A 204 13.06 -2.01 31.12
N SER A 205 12.52 -2.75 30.15
CA SER A 205 11.08 -2.90 30.05
C SER A 205 10.52 -3.68 31.24
N GLN A 206 9.31 -3.33 31.64
CA GLN A 206 8.54 -4.12 32.60
C GLN A 206 7.86 -5.32 31.93
N TYR A 207 7.74 -5.29 30.60
CA TYR A 207 7.11 -6.35 29.82
C TYR A 207 8.10 -7.46 29.46
N THR A 208 7.58 -8.67 29.26
CA THR A 208 8.39 -9.84 28.87
C THR A 208 8.59 -9.95 27.36
N TRP A 209 7.74 -9.31 26.56
CA TRP A 209 7.79 -9.32 25.09
C TRP A 209 8.70 -8.23 24.52
N ARG A 210 9.19 -7.31 25.37
CA ARG A 210 10.05 -6.20 24.99
C ARG A 210 11.28 -6.13 25.88
N LYS A 211 12.45 -5.80 25.34
CA LYS A 211 13.67 -5.75 26.16
C LYS A 211 13.84 -4.40 26.83
N TYR A 212 13.60 -3.33 26.08
CA TYR A 212 13.69 -1.96 26.57
C TYR A 212 12.42 -1.18 26.27
N ASP A 213 12.12 -0.23 27.14
CA ASP A 213 11.21 0.87 26.86
C ASP A 213 12.03 2.13 26.55
N TYR A 214 11.52 2.99 25.68
CA TYR A 214 12.21 4.21 25.28
C TYR A 214 11.88 5.35 26.26
N ASP A 215 12.91 6.01 26.79
CA ASP A 215 12.79 7.10 27.72
C ASP A 215 12.61 8.45 26.99
N TYR A 216 11.39 8.72 26.56
CA TYR A 216 11.01 9.96 25.88
C TYR A 216 11.00 11.21 26.79
N LYS A 217 11.22 11.06 28.12
CA LYS A 217 11.29 12.20 29.08
C LYS A 217 12.70 12.77 29.23
N GLN A 218 13.68 12.25 28.48
CA GLN A 218 15.03 12.81 28.40
C GLN A 218 15.05 14.14 27.63
N LYS A 219 16.06 14.98 27.89
CA LYS A 219 16.11 16.36 27.38
C LYS A 219 16.79 16.55 26.02
N SER A 220 17.52 15.57 25.51
CA SER A 220 18.41 15.78 24.36
C SER A 220 18.40 14.63 23.37
N ASN A 221 18.34 14.95 22.08
CA ASN A 221 18.37 13.99 20.97
C ASN A 221 17.26 12.94 21.07
N LEU A 222 16.04 13.40 21.34
CA LEU A 222 14.86 12.56 21.29
C LEU A 222 14.70 11.98 19.87
N PHE A 223 14.31 10.71 19.79
CA PHE A 223 14.02 9.99 18.56
C PHE A 223 15.20 9.96 17.57
N ASN A 224 16.44 10.05 18.05
CA ASN A 224 17.65 10.17 17.23
C ASN A 224 17.62 11.34 16.23
N LEU A 225 16.89 12.40 16.58
CA LEU A 225 16.64 13.51 15.68
C LEU A 225 17.95 14.18 15.22
N ASP A 226 19.03 14.20 16.01
CA ASP A 226 20.31 14.76 15.58
C ASP A 226 20.85 14.05 14.33
N SER A 227 20.81 12.72 14.35
CA SER A 227 21.32 11.89 13.25
C SER A 227 20.41 11.99 12.04
N LEU A 228 19.10 11.87 12.25
CA LEU A 228 18.10 12.01 11.19
C LEU A 228 18.20 13.38 10.52
N TYR A 229 18.19 14.45 11.33
CA TYR A 229 18.20 15.82 10.83
C TYR A 229 19.46 16.12 10.01
N ARG A 230 20.62 15.53 10.33
CA ARG A 230 21.84 15.66 9.52
C ARG A 230 21.70 15.02 8.13
N LYS A 231 20.99 13.90 8.02
CA LYS A 231 20.74 13.21 6.74
C LYS A 231 19.65 13.90 5.91
N MET A 232 18.71 14.59 6.57
CA MET A 232 17.62 15.27 5.89
C MET A 232 18.11 16.37 4.93
N PRO A 233 17.61 16.39 3.67
CA PRO A 233 17.83 17.50 2.76
C PRO A 233 17.42 18.81 3.41
N LYS A 234 18.27 19.84 3.35
CA LYS A 234 18.01 21.16 3.96
C LYS A 234 17.06 22.02 3.13
N LYS A 235 15.89 21.47 2.83
CA LYS A 235 14.80 22.14 2.09
C LYS A 235 14.22 23.27 2.92
N SER A 236 13.60 24.25 2.27
CA SER A 236 13.06 25.46 2.89
C SER A 236 12.09 25.18 4.04
N PHE A 237 11.37 24.06 3.98
CA PHE A 237 10.36 23.69 4.98
C PHE A 237 10.91 22.86 6.15
N VAL A 238 12.16 22.36 6.11
CA VAL A 238 12.78 21.62 7.24
C VAL A 238 14.02 22.32 7.81
N LYS A 239 14.66 23.21 7.04
CA LYS A 239 15.85 23.94 7.49
C LYS A 239 15.49 24.86 8.67
N GLY A 240 16.22 24.76 9.76
CA GLY A 240 15.93 25.48 11.02
C GLY A 240 14.83 24.83 11.87
N ARG A 241 13.94 24.03 11.28
CA ARG A 241 12.72 23.50 11.92
C ARG A 241 12.93 22.23 12.77
N LYS A 242 14.06 22.15 13.49
CA LYS A 242 14.41 20.91 14.21
C LYS A 242 13.49 20.68 15.42
N GLN A 243 13.21 21.71 16.21
CA GLN A 243 12.37 21.58 17.40
C GLN A 243 10.91 21.24 17.01
N GLU A 244 10.42 21.79 15.91
CA GLU A 244 9.10 21.53 15.37
C GLU A 244 8.96 20.07 14.91
N LEU A 245 10.01 19.49 14.30
CA LEU A 245 10.05 18.06 14.01
C LEU A 245 10.00 17.20 15.28
N GLU A 246 10.75 17.58 16.32
CA GLU A 246 10.71 16.90 17.62
C GLU A 246 9.30 16.91 18.22
N ILE A 247 8.58 18.03 18.10
CA ILE A 247 7.20 18.16 18.56
C ILE A 247 6.27 17.22 17.79
N LEU A 248 6.38 17.13 16.46
CA LEU A 248 5.60 16.17 15.68
C LEU A 248 5.90 14.72 16.07
N PHE A 249 7.17 14.41 16.32
CA PHE A 249 7.60 13.07 16.72
C PHE A 249 7.07 12.71 18.11
N MET A 250 7.17 13.63 19.05
CA MET A 250 6.63 13.45 20.40
C MET A 250 5.11 13.24 20.37
N TYR A 251 4.39 14.01 19.53
CA TYR A 251 2.96 13.84 19.35
C TYR A 251 2.61 12.39 18.98
N TYR A 252 3.19 11.87 17.89
CA TYR A 252 2.94 10.49 17.46
C TYR A 252 3.41 9.44 18.47
N TRP A 253 4.52 9.70 19.16
CA TRP A 253 5.00 8.81 20.20
C TRP A 253 3.99 8.67 21.34
N LEU A 254 3.48 9.78 21.88
CA LEU A 254 2.58 9.77 23.02
C LEU A 254 1.18 9.30 22.65
N HIS A 255 0.65 9.71 21.49
CA HIS A 255 -0.74 9.45 21.14
C HIS A 255 -0.96 8.11 20.42
N ASP A 256 0.02 7.62 19.66
CA ASP A 256 -0.15 6.41 18.84
C ASP A 256 0.70 5.22 19.30
N MET A 257 1.83 5.45 19.98
CA MET A 257 2.75 4.36 20.37
C MET A 257 2.65 4.00 21.86
N GLU A 258 2.88 4.98 22.74
CA GLU A 258 2.98 4.77 24.20
C GLU A 258 1.64 4.93 24.92
N GLY A 259 0.83 5.92 24.51
CA GLY A 259 -0.43 6.27 25.18
C GLY A 259 -0.29 7.19 26.41
N ASP A 260 0.86 7.84 26.66
CA ASP A 260 1.05 8.80 27.76
C ASP A 260 0.54 10.20 27.37
N ASN A 261 -0.79 10.32 27.27
CA ASN A 261 -1.46 11.60 26.95
C ASN A 261 -1.28 12.67 28.04
N ASP A 262 -1.04 12.26 29.29
CA ASP A 262 -0.92 13.16 30.43
C ASP A 262 0.38 13.98 30.36
N TYR A 263 1.45 13.38 29.83
CA TYR A 263 2.74 14.05 29.65
C TYR A 263 2.76 15.10 28.53
N TRP A 264 1.81 15.06 27.59
CA TRP A 264 1.82 15.93 26.42
C TRP A 264 1.82 17.43 26.77
N GLN A 265 1.02 17.85 27.75
CA GLN A 265 0.96 19.26 28.16
C GLN A 265 2.25 19.71 28.84
N GLU A 266 2.84 18.88 29.72
CA GLU A 266 4.12 19.17 30.37
C GLU A 266 5.25 19.35 29.34
N TYR A 267 5.27 18.48 28.33
CA TYR A 267 6.21 18.59 27.23
C TYR A 267 6.04 19.91 26.46
N LEU A 268 4.81 20.26 26.05
CA LEU A 268 4.54 21.50 25.31
C LEU A 268 4.92 22.76 26.09
N GLU A 269 4.63 22.82 27.39
CA GLU A 269 5.01 23.94 28.26
C GLU A 269 6.53 24.13 28.32
N THR A 270 7.30 23.06 28.14
CA THR A 270 8.77 23.10 28.14
C THR A 270 9.33 23.59 26.81
N VAL A 271 8.78 23.13 25.68
CA VAL A 271 9.38 23.32 24.34
C VAL A 271 8.83 24.53 23.59
N LEU A 272 7.55 24.88 23.73
CA LEU A 272 6.95 26.02 23.03
C LEU A 272 7.59 27.37 23.36
N PRO A 273 8.04 27.66 24.61
CA PRO A 273 8.75 28.91 24.90
C PRO A 273 10.08 29.06 24.17
N ALA A 274 10.71 27.96 23.74
CA ALA A 274 11.95 28.00 22.98
C ALA A 274 11.71 28.42 21.52
N LEU A 275 10.58 28.00 20.92
CA LEU A 275 10.19 28.39 19.56
C LEU A 275 9.95 29.91 19.43
N LYS A 276 9.36 30.53 20.46
CA LYS A 276 9.06 31.97 20.46
C LYS A 276 10.30 32.88 20.59
N LYS A 277 11.49 32.32 20.84
CA LYS A 277 12.74 33.06 21.06
C LYS A 277 13.67 33.08 19.85
N GLU A 278 13.36 32.33 18.79
CA GLU A 278 14.07 32.35 17.51
C GLU A 278 13.38 33.27 16.49
#